data_AF-A0A9W9YHD5-F1
#
_entry.id   AF-A0A9W9YHD5-F1
#
_cell.length_a   1.000
_cell.length_b   1.000
_cell.length_c   1.000
_cell.angle_alpha   90.00
_cell.angle_beta   90.00
_cell.angle_gamma   90.00
#
_symmetry.space_group_name_H-M   'P 1'
#
loop_
_entity.id
_entity.type
_entity.pdbx_description
1 polymer ?
#
loop_
_entity_poly.entity_id
_entity_poly.type
_entity_poly.pdbx_seq_one_letter_code
_entity_poly.pdbx_strand_id
1 'polypeptide(L)'
;MKKASVAEDNSVNAQGKEGSRLNRSSMQLANRLDIQLRSVVEWQELFHPDAVVLRQRLRSQCENLILHHPKEYGRRAEERLWRKVFYDVIQKLRNHRKIMENDTESLDAVLRTHLSSAAGYYYHLLTHLQLCYQLTVDAVLSWGFPPNQDGSEDKDGEIESWAIKHVNDVLYS
;
A
#
# COMPACT_ATOMS: atom_id res chain seq x y z
N MET A 1 -41.84 1.67 5.76
CA MET A 1 -40.51 1.27 6.27
C MET A 1 -39.75 0.27 5.36
N LYS A 2 -40.33 -0.32 4.30
CA LYS A 2 -39.63 -1.27 3.38
C LYS A 2 -38.64 -0.66 2.37
N LYS A 3 -38.64 0.66 2.14
CA LYS A 3 -37.77 1.29 1.12
C LYS A 3 -36.34 1.58 1.58
N ALA A 4 -36.09 1.63 2.90
CA ALA A 4 -34.76 1.92 3.45
C ALA A 4 -33.84 0.69 3.40
N SER A 5 -34.31 -0.51 3.78
CA SER A 5 -33.44 -1.70 3.80
C SER A 5 -33.03 -2.17 2.40
N VAL A 6 -33.89 -2.00 1.39
CA VAL A 6 -33.56 -2.37 0.00
C VAL A 6 -32.49 -1.45 -0.59
N ALA A 7 -32.41 -0.19 -0.14
CA ALA A 7 -31.39 0.76 -0.58
C ALA A 7 -30.03 0.45 0.04
N GLU A 8 -30.00 0.09 1.33
CA GLU A 8 -28.79 -0.39 2.03
C GLU A 8 -28.26 -1.68 1.40
N ASP A 9 -29.11 -2.70 1.20
CA ASP A 9 -28.71 -3.98 0.62
C ASP A 9 -28.13 -3.82 -0.82
N ASN A 10 -28.71 -2.92 -1.61
CA ASN A 10 -28.23 -2.66 -2.96
C ASN A 10 -26.90 -1.88 -2.97
N SER A 11 -26.68 -1.00 -1.97
CA SER A 11 -25.42 -0.25 -1.81
C SER A 11 -24.26 -1.15 -1.37
N VAL A 12 -24.49 -2.06 -0.43
CA VAL A 12 -23.50 -3.03 0.07
C VAL A 12 -23.10 -4.00 -1.05
N ASN A 13 -24.07 -4.45 -1.85
CA ASN A 13 -23.81 -5.33 -3.00
C ASN A 13 -23.05 -4.61 -4.13
N ALA A 14 -23.31 -3.31 -4.35
CA ALA A 14 -22.57 -2.51 -5.31
C ALA A 14 -21.10 -2.30 -4.88
N GLN A 15 -20.86 -2.00 -3.60
CA GLN A 15 -19.51 -1.84 -3.05
C GLN A 15 -18.70 -3.15 -3.08
N GLY A 16 -19.32 -4.30 -2.77
CA GLY A 16 -18.66 -5.60 -2.89
C GLY A 16 -18.26 -5.94 -4.33
N LYS A 17 -19.10 -5.59 -5.31
CA LYS A 17 -18.79 -5.78 -6.75
C LYS A 17 -17.66 -4.86 -7.22
N GLU A 18 -17.61 -3.63 -6.73
CA GLU A 18 -16.55 -2.67 -7.03
C GLU A 18 -15.19 -3.15 -6.52
N GLY A 19 -15.09 -3.51 -5.23
CA GLY A 19 -13.87 -4.03 -4.63
C GLY A 19 -13.36 -5.29 -5.33
N SER A 20 -14.25 -6.21 -5.68
CA SER A 20 -13.90 -7.41 -6.46
C SER A 20 -13.33 -7.10 -7.85
N ARG A 21 -13.89 -6.11 -8.56
CA ARG A 21 -13.38 -5.68 -9.87
C ARG A 21 -12.01 -5.02 -9.75
N LEU A 22 -11.84 -4.14 -8.76
CA LEU A 22 -10.59 -3.43 -8.50
C LEU A 22 -9.48 -4.39 -8.06
N ASN A 23 -9.79 -5.37 -7.21
CA ASN A 23 -8.83 -6.42 -6.83
C ASN A 23 -8.40 -7.27 -8.03
N ARG A 24 -9.34 -7.67 -8.92
CA ARG A 24 -8.98 -8.38 -10.15
C ARG A 24 -8.08 -7.55 -11.07
N SER A 25 -8.41 -6.27 -11.26
CA SER A 25 -7.60 -5.37 -12.08
C SER A 25 -6.18 -5.20 -11.52
N SER A 26 -6.04 -5.01 -10.21
CA SER A 26 -4.73 -4.83 -9.58
C SER A 26 -3.89 -6.12 -9.62
N MET A 27 -4.52 -7.31 -9.54
CA MET A 27 -3.81 -8.58 -9.79
C MET A 27 -3.27 -8.66 -11.22
N GLN A 28 -4.04 -8.22 -12.22
CA GLN A 28 -3.57 -8.21 -13.60
C GLN A 28 -2.39 -7.24 -13.79
N LEU A 29 -2.43 -6.05 -13.17
CA LEU A 29 -1.31 -5.11 -13.20
C LEU A 29 -0.07 -5.69 -12.50
N ALA A 30 -0.23 -6.34 -11.35
CA ALA A 30 0.86 -7.03 -10.64
C ALA A 30 1.49 -8.13 -11.50
N ASN A 31 0.68 -8.96 -12.16
CA ASN A 31 1.19 -10.00 -13.06
C ASN A 31 1.96 -9.41 -14.26
N ARG A 32 1.50 -8.27 -14.81
CA ARG A 32 2.21 -7.57 -15.88
C ARG A 32 3.55 -7.01 -15.41
N LEU A 33 3.60 -6.44 -14.21
CA LEU A 33 4.85 -5.99 -13.61
C LEU A 33 5.82 -7.14 -13.39
N ASP A 34 5.33 -8.30 -12.95
CA ASP A 34 6.15 -9.50 -12.77
C ASP A 34 6.75 -10.02 -14.07
N ILE A 35 6.03 -9.93 -15.18
CA ILE A 35 6.54 -10.31 -16.50
C ILE A 35 7.62 -9.31 -16.92
N GLN A 36 7.36 -7.99 -16.80
CA GLN A 36 8.33 -6.95 -17.14
C GLN A 36 9.61 -7.06 -16.29
N LEU A 37 9.48 -7.28 -14.98
CA LEU A 37 10.63 -7.37 -14.07
C LEU A 37 11.55 -8.55 -14.40
N ARG A 38 10.98 -9.66 -14.88
CA ARG A 38 11.76 -10.84 -15.30
C ARG A 38 12.57 -10.58 -16.56
N SER A 39 12.07 -9.74 -17.48
CA SER A 39 12.79 -9.38 -18.69
C SER A 39 13.86 -8.30 -18.49
N VAL A 40 13.89 -7.63 -17.33
CA VAL A 40 14.86 -6.57 -17.06
C VAL A 40 16.29 -7.13 -16.98
N VAL A 41 17.15 -6.61 -17.86
CA VAL A 41 18.59 -6.93 -17.92
C VAL A 41 19.44 -5.79 -17.36
N GLU A 42 19.05 -4.54 -17.63
CA GLU A 42 19.73 -3.36 -17.11
C GLU A 42 18.89 -2.67 -16.03
N TRP A 43 19.52 -2.18 -14.97
CA TRP A 43 18.77 -1.61 -13.84
C TRP A 43 17.99 -0.34 -14.22
N GLN A 44 18.43 0.38 -15.26
CA GLN A 44 17.76 1.58 -15.79
C GLN A 44 16.38 1.25 -16.38
N GLU A 45 16.20 0.05 -16.94
CA GLU A 45 14.91 -0.40 -17.51
C GLU A 45 13.82 -0.48 -16.45
N LEU A 46 14.19 -0.66 -15.17
CA LEU A 46 13.24 -0.58 -14.05
C LEU A 46 12.52 0.77 -14.03
N PHE A 47 13.16 1.83 -14.49
CA PHE A 47 12.64 3.20 -14.50
C PHE A 47 12.15 3.66 -15.87
N HIS A 48 12.02 2.75 -16.83
CA HIS A 48 11.37 3.05 -18.10
C HIS A 48 9.96 3.63 -17.84
N PRO A 49 9.53 4.68 -18.56
CA PRO A 49 8.25 5.35 -18.31
C PRO A 49 7.06 4.39 -18.21
N ASP A 50 7.00 3.38 -19.08
CA ASP A 50 5.93 2.38 -19.06
C ASP A 50 5.89 1.57 -17.75
N ALA A 51 7.06 1.17 -17.22
CA ALA A 51 7.16 0.43 -15.97
C ALA A 51 6.78 1.32 -14.78
N VAL A 52 7.19 2.60 -14.80
CA VAL A 52 6.82 3.60 -13.79
C VAL A 52 5.31 3.84 -13.77
N VAL A 53 4.70 4.08 -14.94
CA VAL A 53 3.26 4.31 -15.07
C VAL A 53 2.47 3.08 -14.61
N LEU A 54 2.93 1.87 -14.94
CA LEU A 54 2.28 0.64 -14.51
C LEU A 54 2.33 0.46 -12.98
N ARG A 55 3.48 0.76 -12.35
CA ARG A 55 3.62 0.77 -10.89
C ARG A 55 2.74 1.83 -10.22
N GLN A 56 2.68 3.03 -10.78
CA GLN A 56 1.80 4.09 -10.26
C GLN A 56 0.33 3.69 -10.31
N ARG A 57 -0.12 3.08 -11.42
CA ARG A 57 -1.49 2.56 -11.54
C ARG A 57 -1.78 1.47 -10.52
N LEU A 58 -0.85 0.51 -10.34
CA LEU A 58 -1.01 -0.53 -9.33
C LEU A 58 -1.10 0.08 -7.92
N ARG A 59 -0.21 1.02 -7.59
CA ARG A 59 -0.20 1.74 -6.32
C ARG A 59 -1.55 2.39 -6.04
N SER A 60 -2.09 3.17 -6.98
CA SER A 60 -3.40 3.82 -6.81
C SER A 60 -4.55 2.81 -6.65
N GLN A 61 -4.53 1.69 -7.35
CA GLN A 61 -5.58 0.66 -7.18
C GLN A 61 -5.48 -0.04 -5.82
N CYS A 62 -4.27 -0.37 -5.37
CA CYS A 62 -4.07 -0.95 -4.05
C CYS A 62 -4.44 0.05 -2.93
N GLU A 63 -4.08 1.32 -3.08
CA GLU A 63 -4.46 2.39 -2.15
C GLU A 63 -5.99 2.49 -2.02
N ASN A 64 -6.72 2.52 -3.13
CA ASN A 64 -8.18 2.50 -3.11
C ASN A 64 -8.76 1.26 -2.41
N LEU A 65 -8.18 0.08 -2.62
CA LEU A 65 -8.61 -1.14 -1.93
C LEU A 65 -8.37 -1.06 -0.42
N ILE A 66 -7.24 -0.48 0.00
CA ILE A 66 -6.88 -0.30 1.41
C ILE A 66 -7.85 0.66 2.09
N LEU A 67 -8.18 1.77 1.44
CA LEU A 67 -9.02 2.83 2.02
C LEU A 67 -10.52 2.53 1.97
N HIS A 68 -11.00 1.89 0.90
CA HIS A 68 -12.44 1.69 0.70
C HIS A 68 -12.92 0.27 0.99
N HIS A 69 -12.02 -0.73 0.97
CA HIS A 69 -12.36 -2.12 1.24
C HIS A 69 -11.35 -2.81 2.18
N PRO A 70 -11.05 -2.20 3.36
CA PRO A 70 -9.98 -2.66 4.26
C PRO A 70 -10.19 -4.10 4.77
N LYS A 71 -11.43 -4.48 5.10
CA LYS A 71 -11.77 -5.79 5.68
C LYS A 71 -11.51 -6.96 4.73
N GLU A 72 -11.89 -6.82 3.46
CA GLU A 72 -11.80 -7.91 2.47
C GLU A 72 -10.46 -7.93 1.73
N TYR A 73 -9.95 -6.75 1.36
CA TYR A 73 -8.82 -6.64 0.44
C TYR A 73 -7.62 -5.87 1.02
N GLY A 74 -7.78 -5.12 2.12
CA GLY A 74 -6.76 -4.21 2.63
C GLY A 74 -5.40 -4.87 2.82
N ARG A 75 -5.30 -5.93 3.62
CA ARG A 75 -4.03 -6.63 3.89
C ARG A 75 -3.36 -7.16 2.62
N ARG A 76 -4.14 -7.78 1.72
CA ARG A 76 -3.61 -8.34 0.46
C ARG A 76 -3.21 -7.26 -0.53
N ALA A 77 -3.92 -6.14 -0.54
CA ALA A 77 -3.60 -4.99 -1.38
C ALA A 77 -2.33 -4.29 -0.89
N GLU A 78 -2.16 -4.14 0.42
CA GLU A 78 -0.94 -3.61 1.05
C GLU A 78 0.27 -4.51 0.71
N GLU A 79 0.16 -5.82 0.95
CA GLU A 79 1.27 -6.75 0.65
C GLU A 79 1.65 -6.72 -0.83
N ARG A 80 0.65 -6.64 -1.73
CA ARG A 80 0.88 -6.52 -3.18
C ARG A 80 1.54 -5.19 -3.53
N LEU A 81 1.11 -4.11 -2.89
CA LEU A 81 1.68 -2.79 -3.07
C LEU A 81 3.15 -2.80 -2.67
N TRP A 82 3.46 -3.24 -1.45
CA TRP A 82 4.83 -3.35 -0.96
C TRP A 82 5.70 -4.15 -1.92
N ARG A 83 5.27 -5.38 -2.23
CA ARG A 83 6.05 -6.29 -3.07
C ARG A 83 6.32 -5.71 -4.44
N LYS A 84 5.26 -5.32 -5.16
CA LYS A 84 5.34 -5.05 -6.61
C LYS A 84 5.74 -3.61 -6.94
N VAL A 85 5.47 -2.66 -6.05
CA VAL A 85 5.79 -1.25 -6.28
C VAL A 85 7.19 -0.92 -5.78
N PHE A 86 7.62 -1.52 -4.67
CA PHE A 86 8.86 -1.14 -3.97
C PHE A 86 9.85 -2.29 -3.82
N TYR A 87 9.48 -3.36 -3.10
CA TYR A 87 10.43 -4.40 -2.69
C TYR A 87 11.12 -5.08 -3.88
N ASP A 88 10.38 -5.46 -4.91
CA ASP A 88 10.93 -6.13 -6.08
C ASP A 88 11.94 -5.24 -6.84
N VAL A 89 11.68 -3.93 -6.91
CA VAL A 89 12.61 -2.94 -7.48
C VAL A 89 13.85 -2.81 -6.62
N ILE A 90 13.69 -2.67 -5.29
CA ILE A 90 14.79 -2.62 -4.32
C ILE A 90 15.67 -3.86 -4.42
N GLN A 91 15.07 -5.05 -4.47
CA GLN A 91 15.80 -6.31 -4.59
C GLN A 91 16.57 -6.39 -5.91
N LYS A 92 15.95 -6.02 -7.03
CA LYS A 92 16.62 -6.03 -8.33
C LYS A 92 17.79 -5.04 -8.36
N LEU A 93 17.61 -3.82 -7.85
CA LEU A 93 18.70 -2.84 -7.68
C LEU A 93 19.85 -3.39 -6.83
N ARG A 94 19.55 -4.00 -5.68
CA ARG A 94 20.55 -4.62 -4.80
C ARG A 94 21.30 -5.77 -5.49
N ASN A 95 20.63 -6.52 -6.36
CA ASN A 95 21.28 -7.59 -7.13
C ASN A 95 22.22 -7.03 -8.20
N HIS A 96 21.81 -5.99 -8.94
CA HIS A 96 22.70 -5.30 -9.88
C HIS A 96 23.93 -4.71 -9.17
N ARG A 97 23.73 -4.09 -8.00
CA ARG A 97 24.83 -3.57 -7.17
C ARG A 97 25.89 -4.61 -6.83
N LYS A 98 25.51 -5.87 -6.61
CA LYS A 98 26.46 -6.96 -6.28
C LYS A 98 27.29 -7.40 -7.48
N ILE A 99 26.78 -7.20 -8.69
CA ILE A 99 27.40 -7.65 -9.94
C ILE A 99 28.30 -6.54 -10.52
N MET A 100 27.98 -5.27 -10.26
CA MET A 100 28.78 -4.14 -10.72
C MET A 100 30.06 -4.00 -9.89
N GLU A 101 31.22 -4.20 -10.53
CA GLU A 101 32.53 -4.06 -9.89
C GLU A 101 33.03 -2.60 -9.83
N ASN A 102 32.54 -1.74 -10.73
CA ASN A 102 32.94 -0.32 -10.84
C ASN A 102 31.71 0.58 -11.00
N ASP A 103 31.77 1.80 -10.44
CA ASP A 103 30.77 2.88 -10.55
C ASP A 103 29.35 2.53 -10.06
N THR A 104 29.20 2.38 -8.73
CA THR A 104 27.90 2.14 -8.07
C THR A 104 27.21 3.42 -7.61
N GLU A 105 27.82 4.60 -7.77
CA GLU A 105 27.30 5.85 -7.19
C GLU A 105 25.91 6.21 -7.73
N SER A 106 25.72 6.09 -9.05
CA SER A 106 24.44 6.33 -9.71
C SER A 106 23.36 5.36 -9.19
N LEU A 107 23.69 4.08 -9.08
CA LEU A 107 22.77 3.06 -8.58
C LEU A 107 22.43 3.30 -7.10
N ASP A 108 23.41 3.64 -6.27
CA ASP A 108 23.21 3.94 -4.86
C ASP A 108 22.34 5.19 -4.67
N ALA A 109 22.51 6.23 -5.50
CA ALA A 109 21.66 7.42 -5.50
C ALA A 109 20.21 7.08 -5.87
N VAL A 110 20.01 6.25 -6.90
CA VAL A 110 18.69 5.79 -7.33
C VAL A 110 18.02 4.92 -6.27
N LEU A 111 18.76 4.00 -5.65
CA LEU A 111 18.26 3.16 -4.56
C LEU A 111 17.83 3.99 -3.35
N ARG A 112 18.65 4.97 -2.93
CA ARG A 112 18.30 5.91 -1.84
C ARG A 112 17.04 6.69 -2.17
N THR A 113 16.96 7.26 -3.38
CA THR A 113 15.79 8.02 -3.83
C THR A 113 14.53 7.15 -3.83
N HIS A 114 14.63 5.92 -4.30
CA HIS A 114 13.50 4.99 -4.33
C HIS A 114 13.04 4.61 -2.91
N LEU A 115 13.98 4.33 -2.00
CA LEU A 115 13.67 4.08 -0.58
C LEU A 115 13.01 5.29 0.09
N SER A 116 13.53 6.50 -0.12
CA SER A 116 12.92 7.73 0.40
C SER A 116 11.51 7.93 -0.16
N SER A 117 11.28 7.62 -1.43
CA SER A 117 9.94 7.70 -2.04
C SER A 117 8.96 6.68 -1.44
N ALA A 118 9.44 5.49 -1.08
CA ALA A 118 8.64 4.46 -0.42
C ALA A 118 8.29 4.89 1.01
N ALA A 119 9.27 5.37 1.79
CA ALA A 119 9.06 5.86 3.13
C ALA A 119 8.05 7.02 3.16
N GLY A 120 8.22 8.01 2.28
CA GLY A 120 7.30 9.13 2.15
C GLY A 120 5.89 8.68 1.77
N TYR A 121 5.77 7.72 0.84
CA TYR A 121 4.46 7.17 0.49
C TYR A 121 3.75 6.50 1.67
N TYR A 122 4.42 5.60 2.37
CA TYR A 122 3.82 4.90 3.51
C TYR A 122 3.48 5.84 4.65
N TYR A 123 4.30 6.87 4.89
CA TYR A 123 3.97 7.93 5.83
C TYR A 123 2.64 8.62 5.48
N HIS A 124 2.46 9.01 4.21
CA HIS A 124 1.20 9.60 3.74
C HIS A 124 0.01 8.63 3.85
N LEU A 125 0.20 7.37 3.47
CA LEU A 125 -0.85 6.36 3.56
C LEU A 125 -1.30 6.13 5.01
N LEU A 126 -0.35 6.01 5.94
CA LEU A 126 -0.65 5.85 7.36
C LEU A 126 -1.35 7.08 7.93
N THR A 127 -0.88 8.28 7.59
CA THR A 127 -1.53 9.53 8.00
C THR A 127 -2.97 9.59 7.49
N HIS A 128 -3.20 9.17 6.25
CA HIS A 128 -4.55 9.12 5.67
C HIS A 128 -5.45 8.12 6.41
N LEU A 129 -4.94 6.93 6.71
CA LEU A 129 -5.65 5.92 7.49
C LEU A 129 -6.00 6.41 8.90
N GLN A 130 -5.06 7.08 9.58
CA GLN A 130 -5.34 7.69 10.89
C GLN A 130 -6.48 8.69 10.83
N LEU A 131 -6.51 9.55 9.81
CA LEU A 131 -7.57 10.53 9.62
C LEU A 131 -8.92 9.86 9.28
N CYS A 132 -8.92 8.84 8.42
CA CYS A 132 -10.14 8.14 8.02
C CYS A 132 -10.79 7.34 9.17
N TYR A 133 -9.98 6.75 10.06
CA TYR A 133 -10.45 5.83 11.10
C TYR A 133 -10.28 6.36 12.52
N GLN A 134 -9.87 7.63 12.68
CA GLN A 134 -9.60 8.27 13.97
C GLN A 134 -8.70 7.42 14.89
N LEU A 135 -7.69 6.78 14.31
CA LEU A 135 -6.78 5.90 15.04
C LEU A 135 -5.85 6.75 15.90
N THR A 136 -5.94 6.60 17.23
CA THR A 136 -4.94 7.09 18.16
C THR A 136 -3.73 6.15 18.11
N VAL A 137 -2.89 6.31 17.09
CA VAL A 137 -1.61 5.58 17.04
C VAL A 137 -0.63 6.33 17.94
N ASP A 138 -0.81 6.16 19.25
CA ASP A 138 0.17 6.63 20.23
C ASP A 138 1.52 5.96 19.93
N ALA A 139 2.56 6.80 19.92
CA ALA A 139 3.98 6.46 19.72
C ALA A 139 4.54 6.21 18.30
N VAL A 140 3.75 6.00 17.24
CA VAL A 140 4.32 5.75 15.88
C VAL A 140 4.28 6.99 14.97
N LEU A 141 3.30 7.88 15.15
CA LEU A 141 3.12 9.12 14.37
C LEU A 141 2.78 10.33 15.27
N SER A 142 3.23 10.31 16.52
CA SER A 142 2.83 11.25 17.58
C SER A 142 3.34 12.70 17.45
N TRP A 143 3.80 13.13 16.27
CA TRP A 143 4.29 14.51 16.12
C TRP A 143 3.17 15.57 15.94
N GLY A 144 1.87 15.20 15.97
CA GLY A 144 0.84 16.15 15.52
C GLY A 144 -0.53 16.15 16.17
N PHE A 145 -0.89 15.22 17.07
CA PHE A 145 -2.24 15.21 17.65
C PHE A 145 -2.18 15.17 19.18
N PRO A 146 -2.67 16.21 19.88
CA PRO A 146 -2.93 16.08 21.30
C PRO A 146 -4.03 15.03 21.52
N PRO A 147 -3.93 14.19 22.57
CA PRO A 147 -4.97 13.23 22.87
C PRO A 147 -6.28 13.97 23.14
N ASN A 148 -7.28 13.77 22.28
CA ASN A 148 -8.64 14.21 22.57
C ASN A 148 -9.14 13.38 23.76
N GLN A 149 -9.29 14.06 24.89
CA GLN A 149 -10.04 13.55 26.02
C GLN A 149 -11.53 13.50 25.65
N ASP A 150 -12.12 12.35 25.98
CA ASP A 150 -13.54 12.06 26.14
C ASP A 150 -14.44 11.92 24.91
N GLY A 151 -15.18 10.80 24.89
CA GLY A 151 -16.37 10.62 24.07
C GLY A 151 -16.60 9.17 23.67
N SER A 152 -17.37 8.44 24.47
CA SER A 152 -17.87 7.09 24.24
C SER A 152 -18.48 6.86 22.85
N GLU A 153 -17.87 6.00 22.02
CA GLU A 153 -18.59 5.24 20.99
C GLU A 153 -18.04 3.82 20.91
N ASP A 154 -18.97 2.89 20.75
CA ASP A 154 -18.83 1.43 20.76
C ASP A 154 -17.79 0.95 19.74
N LYS A 155 -16.53 0.78 20.19
CA LYS A 155 -15.43 0.30 19.35
C LYS A 155 -15.45 -1.22 19.29
N ASP A 156 -15.64 -1.74 18.09
CA ASP A 156 -15.58 -3.17 17.78
C ASP A 156 -14.14 -3.69 18.02
N GLY A 157 -13.91 -4.32 19.18
CA GLY A 157 -12.58 -4.65 19.71
C GLY A 157 -11.76 -5.59 18.82
N GLU A 158 -12.40 -6.27 17.86
CA GLU A 158 -11.73 -7.07 16.85
C GLU A 158 -10.95 -6.21 15.84
N ILE A 159 -11.48 -5.03 15.49
CA ILE A 159 -10.86 -4.09 14.55
C ILE A 159 -9.64 -3.42 15.19
N GLU A 160 -9.74 -3.07 16.47
CA GLU A 160 -8.64 -2.51 17.25
C GLU A 160 -7.49 -3.52 17.40
N SER A 161 -7.83 -4.77 17.69
CA SER A 161 -6.85 -5.87 17.77
C SER A 161 -6.14 -6.14 16.43
N TRP A 162 -6.88 -6.09 15.32
CA TRP A 162 -6.30 -6.20 13.99
C TRP A 162 -5.34 -5.05 13.68
N ALA A 163 -5.73 -3.81 13.96
CA ALA A 163 -4.94 -2.62 13.66
C ALA A 163 -3.62 -2.59 14.45
N ILE A 164 -3.66 -2.91 15.75
CA ILE A 164 -2.48 -2.98 16.62
C ILE A 164 -1.51 -4.07 16.13
N LYS A 165 -2.03 -5.23 15.73
CA LYS A 165 -1.20 -6.31 15.19
C LYS A 165 -0.53 -5.89 13.88
N HIS A 166 -1.25 -5.18 13.01
CA HIS A 166 -0.72 -4.75 11.73
C HIS A 166 0.39 -3.70 11.87
N VAL A 167 0.24 -2.74 12.79
CA VAL A 167 1.27 -1.74 13.08
C VAL A 167 2.56 -2.40 13.59
N ASN A 168 2.45 -3.42 14.45
CA ASN A 168 3.62 -4.16 14.92
C ASN A 168 4.29 -5.00 13.83
N ASP A 169 3.51 -5.67 12.97
CA ASP A 169 4.08 -6.47 11.87
C ASP A 169 4.84 -5.60 10.85
N VAL A 170 4.45 -4.35 10.65
CA VAL A 170 5.11 -3.40 9.72
C VAL A 170 6.37 -2.77 10.33
N LEU A 171 6.40 -2.56 11.65
CA LEU A 171 7.55 -1.94 12.32
C LEU A 171 8.71 -2.91 12.60
N TYR A 172 8.44 -4.22 12.65
CA TYR A 172 9.44 -5.24 12.99
C TYR A 172 9.76 -6.23 11.84
N SER A 173 9.27 -5.98 10.63
CA SER A 173 9.62 -6.72 9.39
C SER A 173 10.62 -5.97 8.51
#